data_AF-A0A8H7VGN4-F1
#
_entry.id   AF-A0A8H7VGN4-F1
#
_cell.length_a   1.000
_cell.length_b   1.000
_cell.length_c   1.000
_cell.angle_alpha   90.00
_cell.angle_beta   90.00
_cell.angle_gamma   90.00
#
_symmetry.space_group_name_H-M   'P 1'
#
loop_
_entity.id
_entity.type
_entity.pdbx_description
1 polymer ?
#
loop_
_entity_poly.entity_id
_entity_poly.type
_entity_poly.pdbx_seq_one_letter_code
_entity_poly.pdbx_strand_id
1 'polypeptide(L)'
;MNQQPNGHEVYTIHNIHYALIHSNVPGVLAFVEYESVYVPASDWKKCLQEINKLTSSNWVGIRETQGNGTPVIYSKTFRCHRGGSYVPQRTERTGQKKNHDHHHPGDYRDGRTLKLTDITLEKIREQLCHGRNCREICMALLRQFESVTDNSNNGHRKLKYNDVYNQLKQLKYDLFQFDDDNMTSVQIWLNERLRSNNYTIFNGDPSTYTTHSDTYSFGFLSPTQLHFLQQARSVCMNATYNITTNANDIMYTIVTRDPSTGTGYPNAYMFTNNHSAGPIKEWLAFLRDQCGLIIEQMTIDCSIAEVNVIDAVFPAASIHYCAFHVVRSWNRNLKEKVHNPAYTVNEQQEHRGEMLSALKDIMRYTDVDATYTAIERFKNHYHDDDVFLNYFEEH
;
A
#
# COMPACT_ATOMS: atom_id res chain seq x y z
N MET A 1 2.08 -31.13 27.36
CA MET A 1 1.16 -30.87 26.23
C MET A 1 -0.22 -30.64 26.84
N ASN A 2 -0.76 -29.43 26.76
CA ASN A 2 -2.10 -29.12 27.27
C ASN A 2 -3.04 -28.94 26.08
N GLN A 3 -3.88 -29.92 25.80
CA GLN A 3 -4.92 -29.86 24.78
C GLN A 3 -6.20 -29.22 25.36
N GLN A 4 -6.83 -28.34 24.59
CA GLN A 4 -8.20 -27.83 24.79
C GLN A 4 -9.14 -28.42 23.71
N PRO A 5 -10.48 -28.30 23.84
CA PRO A 5 -11.46 -29.30 23.37
C PRO A 5 -11.62 -29.51 21.86
N ASN A 6 -10.93 -28.75 21.01
CA ASN A 6 -11.15 -28.76 19.55
C ASN A 6 -10.01 -29.39 18.74
N GLY A 7 -9.10 -30.14 19.36
CA GLY A 7 -8.08 -30.93 18.64
C GLY A 7 -6.98 -30.15 17.92
N HIS A 8 -6.93 -28.82 18.06
CA HIS A 8 -5.86 -27.99 17.49
C HIS A 8 -4.61 -27.99 18.39
N GLU A 9 -3.43 -28.10 17.76
CA GLU A 9 -2.14 -28.02 18.44
C GLU A 9 -1.85 -26.58 18.90
N VAL A 10 -1.45 -26.43 20.18
CA VAL A 10 -1.13 -25.14 20.80
C VAL A 10 0.38 -24.99 20.95
N TYR A 11 0.92 -23.95 20.32
CA TYR A 11 2.34 -23.64 20.26
C TYR A 11 2.75 -22.62 21.33
N THR A 12 3.89 -22.84 21.97
CA THR A 12 4.57 -21.92 22.88
C THR A 12 5.77 -21.29 22.18
N ILE A 13 6.42 -20.32 22.82
CA ILE A 13 7.64 -19.70 22.30
C ILE A 13 8.77 -20.71 22.01
N HIS A 14 8.76 -21.89 22.64
CA HIS A 14 9.81 -22.89 22.49
C HIS A 14 9.62 -23.79 21.26
N ASN A 15 8.39 -23.92 20.76
CA ASN A 15 8.04 -24.86 19.70
C ASN A 15 7.30 -24.18 18.52
N ILE A 16 7.12 -22.86 18.55
CA ILE A 16 6.44 -22.08 17.49
C ILE A 16 7.08 -22.23 16.11
N HIS A 17 8.37 -22.56 16.04
CA HIS A 17 9.07 -22.80 14.77
C HIS A 17 8.59 -24.07 14.05
N TYR A 18 8.04 -25.06 14.77
CA TYR A 18 7.46 -26.26 14.14
C TYR A 18 6.14 -25.98 13.43
N ALA A 19 5.48 -24.87 13.76
CA ALA A 19 4.30 -24.41 13.04
C ALA A 19 4.66 -23.85 11.64
N LEU A 20 5.95 -23.71 11.32
CA LEU A 20 6.45 -23.16 10.07
C LEU A 20 7.09 -24.25 9.21
N ILE A 21 6.91 -24.16 7.89
CA ILE A 21 7.54 -25.00 6.88
C ILE A 21 8.66 -24.23 6.16
N HIS A 22 9.63 -24.96 5.60
CA HIS A 22 10.63 -24.35 4.73
C HIS A 22 9.98 -23.78 3.47
N SER A 23 10.25 -22.50 3.19
CA SER A 23 9.86 -21.91 1.92
C SER A 23 10.83 -22.33 0.80
N ASN A 24 10.48 -21.99 -0.44
CA ASN A 24 11.38 -22.16 -1.58
C ASN A 24 12.63 -21.25 -1.53
N VAL A 25 12.73 -20.36 -0.53
CA VAL A 25 13.91 -19.53 -0.27
C VAL A 25 14.75 -20.19 0.84
N PRO A 26 16.03 -20.53 0.57
CA PRO A 26 16.91 -21.15 1.56
C PRO A 26 17.01 -20.32 2.84
N GLY A 27 16.75 -20.94 3.99
CA GLY A 27 16.83 -20.30 5.31
C GLY A 27 15.61 -19.46 5.72
N VAL A 28 14.56 -19.41 4.90
CA VAL A 28 13.31 -18.68 5.22
C VAL A 28 12.18 -19.67 5.47
N LEU A 29 11.45 -19.49 6.57
CA LEU A 29 10.28 -20.29 6.93
C LEU A 29 8.98 -19.55 6.57
N ALA A 30 7.91 -20.31 6.33
CA ALA A 30 6.57 -19.81 6.00
C ALA A 30 5.49 -20.69 6.63
N PHE A 31 4.26 -20.18 6.75
CA PHE A 31 3.12 -21.05 7.06
C PHE A 31 2.62 -21.75 5.81
N VAL A 32 2.02 -22.93 5.98
CA VAL A 32 1.15 -23.50 4.96
C VAL A 32 -0.02 -22.53 4.76
N GLU A 33 -0.37 -22.22 3.50
CA GLU A 33 -1.44 -21.26 3.24
C GLU A 33 -2.73 -21.67 3.98
N TYR A 34 -3.33 -20.70 4.70
CA TYR A 34 -4.64 -20.78 5.39
C TYR A 34 -4.72 -21.45 6.77
N GLU A 35 -3.61 -21.78 7.43
CA GLU A 35 -3.67 -22.31 8.82
C GLU A 35 -3.71 -21.22 9.90
N SER A 36 -4.54 -21.45 10.92
CA SER A 36 -4.58 -20.67 12.16
C SER A 36 -3.65 -21.28 13.20
N VAL A 37 -2.83 -20.45 13.85
CA VAL A 37 -1.86 -20.90 14.86
C VAL A 37 -2.36 -20.50 16.24
N TYR A 38 -2.48 -21.49 17.12
CA TYR A 38 -2.95 -21.27 18.49
C TYR A 38 -1.75 -21.15 19.42
N VAL A 39 -1.71 -20.09 20.23
CA VAL A 39 -0.65 -19.87 21.23
C VAL A 39 -1.26 -19.45 22.57
N PRO A 40 -0.61 -19.72 23.71
CA PRO A 40 -1.05 -19.21 25.00
C PRO A 40 -1.13 -17.68 25.00
N ALA A 41 -2.20 -17.14 25.57
CA ALA A 41 -2.39 -15.69 25.70
C ALA A 41 -1.27 -15.00 26.50
N SER A 42 -0.56 -15.71 27.39
CA SER A 42 0.62 -15.15 28.08
C SER A 42 1.82 -14.91 27.15
N ASP A 43 1.93 -15.70 26.07
CA ASP A 43 3.15 -15.79 25.27
C ASP A 43 3.00 -15.21 23.85
N TRP A 44 1.81 -14.77 23.47
CA TRP A 44 1.50 -14.39 22.09
C TRP A 44 2.43 -13.30 21.54
N LYS A 45 2.81 -12.29 22.33
CA LYS A 45 3.70 -11.21 21.86
C LYS A 45 5.10 -11.73 21.53
N LYS A 46 5.60 -12.66 22.34
CA LYS A 46 6.91 -13.29 22.13
C LYS A 46 6.85 -14.21 20.91
N CYS A 47 5.79 -15.01 20.79
CA CYS A 47 5.59 -15.89 19.64
C CYS A 47 5.47 -15.09 18.33
N LEU A 48 4.73 -13.98 18.33
CA LEU A 48 4.61 -13.08 17.18
C LEU A 48 5.95 -12.45 16.79
N GLN A 49 6.75 -12.03 17.77
CA GLN A 49 8.09 -11.51 17.51
C GLN A 49 8.98 -12.58 16.87
N GLU A 50 8.90 -13.82 17.33
CA GLU A 50 9.71 -14.90 16.79
C GLU A 50 9.27 -15.30 15.38
N ILE A 51 7.96 -15.38 15.12
CA ILE A 51 7.41 -15.60 13.76
C ILE A 51 7.88 -14.50 12.80
N ASN A 52 7.85 -13.23 13.22
CA ASN A 52 8.30 -12.12 12.38
C ASN A 52 9.82 -12.12 12.12
N LYS A 53 10.62 -12.82 12.93
CA LYS A 53 12.05 -13.04 12.63
C LYS A 53 12.27 -14.20 11.66
N LEU A 54 11.46 -15.25 11.80
CA LEU A 54 11.62 -16.51 11.06
C LEU A 54 10.96 -16.49 9.68
N THR A 55 10.05 -15.54 9.43
CA THR A 55 9.27 -15.45 8.20
C THR A 55 9.54 -14.15 7.43
N SER A 56 9.34 -14.18 6.12
CA SER A 56 9.49 -13.01 5.22
C SER A 56 8.27 -12.07 5.22
N SER A 57 7.24 -12.38 6.00
CA SER A 57 5.98 -11.63 6.05
C SER A 57 5.81 -10.94 7.42
N ASN A 58 5.28 -9.71 7.41
CA ASN A 58 4.99 -8.97 8.65
C ASN A 58 3.60 -9.30 9.18
N TRP A 59 3.53 -9.87 10.37
CA TRP A 59 2.30 -10.26 11.06
C TRP A 59 1.90 -9.25 12.12
N VAL A 60 0.60 -8.92 12.19
CA VAL A 60 0.02 -7.97 13.16
C VAL A 60 -0.97 -8.69 14.08
N GLY A 61 -0.91 -8.42 15.38
CA GLY A 61 -1.90 -8.91 16.34
C GLY A 61 -3.17 -8.06 16.35
N ILE A 62 -4.35 -8.71 16.32
CA ILE A 62 -5.66 -8.05 16.46
C ILE A 62 -6.28 -8.42 17.83
N ARG A 63 -7.00 -7.46 18.44
CA ARG A 63 -7.48 -7.37 19.85
C ARG A 63 -8.12 -8.61 20.48
N GLU A 64 -8.00 -8.67 21.83
CA GLU A 64 -8.83 -9.45 22.77
C GLU A 64 -10.30 -9.00 22.75
N THR A 65 -11.23 -9.95 22.69
CA THR A 65 -12.63 -9.77 23.11
C THR A 65 -12.86 -10.46 24.45
N GLN A 66 -13.45 -9.73 25.41
CA GLN A 66 -13.99 -10.32 26.63
C GLN A 66 -15.34 -10.97 26.31
N GLY A 67 -15.38 -12.30 26.39
CA GLY A 67 -16.61 -13.10 26.33
C GLY A 67 -16.30 -14.53 26.77
N ASN A 68 -16.74 -14.87 27.99
CA ASN A 68 -16.83 -16.21 28.58
C ASN A 68 -15.68 -17.19 28.30
N GLY A 69 -14.57 -16.98 29.00
CA GLY A 69 -13.74 -18.09 29.50
C GLY A 69 -12.72 -18.73 28.57
N THR A 70 -12.65 -18.37 27.28
CA THR A 70 -11.52 -18.80 26.42
C THR A 70 -11.11 -17.68 25.46
N PRO A 71 -9.91 -17.07 25.60
CA PRO A 71 -9.43 -16.07 24.67
C PRO A 71 -9.02 -16.72 23.34
N VAL A 72 -9.81 -16.53 22.29
CA VAL A 72 -9.43 -16.89 20.92
C VAL A 72 -8.92 -15.63 20.22
N ILE A 73 -7.68 -15.68 19.72
CA ILE A 73 -7.03 -14.58 19.02
C ILE A 73 -6.89 -14.97 17.54
N TYR A 74 -7.37 -14.12 16.64
CA TYR A 74 -7.17 -14.28 15.20
C TYR A 74 -5.85 -13.62 14.78
N SER A 75 -5.00 -14.34 14.03
CA SER A 75 -3.89 -13.75 13.29
C SER A 75 -4.31 -13.49 11.84
N LYS A 76 -4.20 -12.25 11.37
CA LYS A 76 -4.38 -11.91 9.95
C LYS A 76 -3.02 -11.78 9.28
N THR A 77 -2.79 -12.56 8.22
CA THR A 77 -1.72 -12.32 7.25
C THR A 77 -1.96 -10.97 6.57
N PHE A 78 -0.96 -10.10 6.54
CA PHE A 78 -0.92 -9.03 5.55
C PHE A 78 0.25 -9.27 4.59
N ARG A 79 -0.07 -9.47 3.31
CA ARG A 79 0.82 -9.05 2.23
C ARG A 79 0.90 -7.51 2.25
N CYS A 80 2.06 -6.97 1.93
CA CYS A 80 2.44 -5.60 2.24
C CYS A 80 1.60 -4.48 1.52
N HIS A 81 1.07 -3.57 2.35
CA HIS A 81 0.75 -2.11 2.26
C HIS A 81 0.00 -1.36 1.13
N ARG A 82 -0.48 -1.93 0.02
CA ARG A 82 -1.22 -1.12 -1.00
C ARG A 82 -2.70 -1.47 -1.19
N GLY A 83 -3.47 -1.59 -0.10
CA GLY A 83 -4.92 -1.82 -0.22
C GLY A 83 -5.69 -1.54 1.06
N GLY A 84 -6.21 -0.32 1.20
CA GLY A 84 -7.13 0.03 2.28
C GLY A 84 -7.26 1.53 2.47
N SER A 85 -8.45 2.06 2.24
CA SER A 85 -8.78 3.46 2.50
C SER A 85 -8.71 3.75 3.99
N TYR A 86 -7.62 4.40 4.42
CA TYR A 86 -7.60 5.16 5.65
C TYR A 86 -8.29 6.50 5.37
N VAL A 87 -9.47 6.72 5.94
CA VAL A 87 -10.00 8.08 6.05
C VAL A 87 -9.29 8.71 7.25
N PRO A 88 -8.39 9.68 7.07
CA PRO A 88 -7.88 10.43 8.20
C PRO A 88 -9.08 11.20 8.75
N GLN A 89 -9.53 10.87 9.96
CA GLN A 89 -10.08 11.93 10.79
C GLN A 89 -8.92 12.89 11.07
N ARG A 90 -8.73 13.86 10.16
CA ARG A 90 -8.09 15.12 10.52
C ARG A 90 -8.99 15.71 11.59
N THR A 91 -8.72 15.40 12.85
CA THR A 91 -8.83 16.47 13.83
C THR A 91 -7.93 17.57 13.28
N GLU A 92 -8.51 18.74 13.03
CA GLU A 92 -7.74 19.94 12.77
C GLU A 92 -6.61 19.98 13.80
N ARG A 93 -5.39 19.70 13.35
CA ARG A 93 -4.23 20.15 14.10
C ARG A 93 -4.28 21.64 13.90
N THR A 94 -4.93 22.32 14.84
CA THR A 94 -4.69 23.73 15.10
C THR A 94 -3.17 23.88 15.06
N GLY A 95 -2.68 24.55 14.02
CA GLY A 95 -1.30 24.98 14.00
C GLY A 95 -1.09 25.67 15.33
N GLN A 96 -0.14 25.17 16.14
CA GLN A 96 0.28 25.89 17.34
C GLN A 96 1.00 27.17 16.88
N LYS A 97 0.21 28.15 16.48
CA LYS A 97 0.40 29.54 16.86
C LYS A 97 -0.69 29.82 17.90
N LYS A 98 -0.59 29.16 19.06
CA LYS A 98 -1.34 29.68 20.21
C LYS A 98 -0.68 31.02 20.52
N ASN A 99 -1.45 32.09 20.39
CA ASN A 99 -1.09 33.37 20.96
C ASN A 99 -0.59 33.14 22.38
N HIS A 100 0.63 33.59 22.63
CA HIS A 100 1.35 33.41 23.88
C HIS A 100 0.98 34.53 24.85
N ASP A 101 -0.31 34.77 25.07
CA ASP A 101 -0.77 35.93 25.86
C ASP A 101 -0.49 35.76 27.36
N HIS A 102 -0.05 34.56 27.78
CA HIS A 102 0.26 34.20 29.18
C HIS A 102 1.54 33.35 29.30
N HIS A 103 2.43 33.45 28.31
CA HIS A 103 3.72 32.75 28.33
C HIS A 103 4.76 33.63 29.02
N HIS A 104 5.37 33.14 30.10
CA HIS A 104 6.55 33.75 30.67
C HIS A 104 7.79 33.07 30.09
N PRO A 105 8.60 33.75 29.27
CA PRO A 105 9.85 33.20 28.75
C PRO A 105 10.74 32.72 29.90
N GLY A 106 11.14 31.44 29.87
CA GLY A 106 11.97 30.82 30.90
C GLY A 106 11.23 29.84 31.82
N ASP A 107 9.95 29.54 31.57
CA ASP A 107 9.23 28.45 32.24
C ASP A 107 9.89 27.09 31.91
N TYR A 108 9.90 26.15 32.85
CA TYR A 108 10.32 24.75 32.63
C TYR A 108 9.62 24.10 31.41
N ARG A 109 8.38 24.53 31.10
CA ARG A 109 7.63 24.10 29.91
C ARG A 109 8.30 24.52 28.58
N ASP A 110 9.14 25.55 28.59
CA ASP A 110 9.90 26.05 27.43
C ASP A 110 11.05 25.13 27.07
N GLY A 111 11.52 24.32 28.03
CA GLY A 111 12.45 23.24 27.76
C GLY A 111 11.94 22.29 26.66
N ARG A 112 10.61 22.22 26.42
CA ARG A 112 10.01 21.38 25.36
C ARG A 112 10.09 21.99 23.96
N THR A 113 10.36 23.29 23.83
CA THR A 113 10.49 24.01 22.56
C THR A 113 11.95 24.27 22.17
N LEU A 114 12.90 24.03 23.08
CA LEU A 114 14.33 24.13 22.79
C LEU A 114 14.74 23.20 21.63
N LYS A 115 15.65 23.71 20.80
CA LYS A 115 16.32 22.92 19.75
C LYS A 115 17.17 21.84 20.42
N LEU A 116 17.26 20.68 19.78
CA LEU A 116 18.29 19.69 20.16
C LEU A 116 19.67 20.27 19.88
N THR A 117 20.67 19.78 20.61
CA THR A 117 22.07 20.13 20.34
C THR A 117 22.47 19.62 18.96
N ASP A 118 23.35 20.36 18.27
CA ASP A 118 23.80 19.98 16.92
C ASP A 118 24.50 18.62 16.92
N ILE A 119 25.21 18.26 18.00
CA ILE A 119 25.79 16.91 18.21
C ILE A 119 24.71 15.82 18.19
N THR A 120 23.56 16.07 18.81
CA THR A 120 22.46 15.10 18.82
C THR A 120 21.82 14.98 17.44
N LEU A 121 21.68 16.10 16.72
CA LEU A 121 21.16 16.12 15.36
C LEU A 121 22.09 15.36 14.40
N GLU A 122 23.41 15.53 14.53
CA GLU A 122 24.40 14.83 13.70
C GLU A 122 24.36 13.32 13.92
N LYS A 123 24.29 12.87 15.19
CA LYS A 123 24.12 11.43 15.52
C LYS A 123 22.83 10.83 14.95
N ILE A 124 21.76 11.62 14.87
CA ILE A 124 20.52 11.19 14.23
C ILE A 124 20.75 11.04 12.72
N ARG A 125 21.36 12.05 12.08
CA ARG A 125 21.66 12.04 10.64
C ARG A 125 22.54 10.86 10.25
N GLU A 126 23.63 10.63 10.97
CA GLU A 126 24.53 9.51 10.74
C GLU A 126 23.79 8.17 10.79
N GLN A 127 22.96 7.94 11.81
CA GLN A 127 22.21 6.69 11.91
C GLN A 127 21.13 6.54 10.81
N LEU A 128 20.53 7.64 10.36
CA LEU A 128 19.60 7.63 9.22
C LEU A 128 20.30 7.25 7.92
N CYS A 129 21.53 7.74 7.68
CA CYS A 129 22.33 7.38 6.51
C CYS A 129 22.68 5.88 6.47
N HIS A 130 22.74 5.21 7.62
CA HIS A 130 22.97 3.76 7.73
C HIS A 130 21.67 2.92 7.64
N GLY A 131 20.55 3.51 7.20
CA GLY A 131 19.31 2.78 6.92
C GLY A 131 18.50 2.35 8.14
N ARG A 132 18.83 2.84 9.35
CA ARG A 132 18.04 2.55 10.56
C ARG A 132 16.70 3.29 10.50
N ASN A 133 15.63 2.64 10.95
CA ASN A 133 14.32 3.30 10.97
C ASN A 133 14.21 4.29 12.14
N CYS A 134 13.34 5.32 12.00
CA CYS A 134 13.23 6.40 12.99
C CYS A 134 12.96 5.90 14.42
N ARG A 135 12.23 4.79 14.57
CA ARG A 135 11.87 4.25 15.88
C ARG A 135 13.09 3.63 16.55
N GLU A 136 13.88 2.84 15.82
CA GLU A 136 15.13 2.26 16.31
C GLU A 136 16.13 3.33 16.72
N ILE A 137 16.30 4.37 15.90
CA ILE A 137 17.18 5.51 16.21
C ILE A 137 16.71 6.21 17.49
N CYS A 138 15.41 6.50 17.59
CA CYS A 138 14.84 7.13 18.78
C CYS A 138 15.07 6.28 20.03
N MET A 139 14.83 4.96 19.97
CA MET A 139 15.03 4.05 21.10
C MET A 139 16.51 3.89 21.46
N ALA A 140 17.42 3.79 20.48
CA ALA A 140 18.84 3.65 20.71
C ALA A 140 19.44 4.90 21.38
N LEU A 141 19.08 6.08 20.87
CA LEU A 141 19.54 7.35 21.45
C LEU A 141 18.93 7.59 22.83
N LEU A 142 17.65 7.30 23.05
CA LEU A 142 17.03 7.42 24.38
C LEU A 142 17.74 6.52 25.41
N ARG A 143 18.06 5.27 25.05
CA ARG A 143 18.82 4.36 25.92
C ARG A 143 20.24 4.87 26.21
N GLN A 144 20.91 5.43 25.21
CA GLN A 144 22.22 6.06 25.41
C GLN A 144 22.13 7.26 26.36
N PHE A 145 21.11 8.10 26.23
CA PHE A 145 20.90 9.22 27.15
C PHE A 145 20.52 8.76 28.55
N GLU A 146 19.65 7.75 28.70
CA GLU A 146 19.32 7.14 29.99
C GLU A 146 20.54 6.51 30.68
N SER A 147 21.46 5.90 29.93
CA SER A 147 22.71 5.35 30.47
C SER A 147 23.75 6.40 30.87
N VAL A 148 23.60 7.64 30.41
CA VAL A 148 24.50 8.77 30.68
C VAL A 148 23.92 9.72 31.75
N THR A 149 22.59 9.72 31.96
CA THR A 149 21.92 10.58 32.94
C THR A 149 21.44 9.81 34.15
N ASP A 150 22.36 9.49 35.05
CA ASP A 150 22.01 9.19 36.46
C ASP A 150 22.36 10.35 37.41
N ASN A 151 22.89 11.49 36.94
CA ASN A 151 23.29 12.56 37.86
C ASN A 151 23.40 14.00 37.30
N SER A 152 22.53 14.43 36.37
CA SER A 152 22.37 15.88 36.18
C SER A 152 20.99 16.31 35.69
N ASN A 153 20.41 17.21 36.47
CA ASN A 153 19.30 18.10 36.12
C ASN A 153 19.78 19.14 35.07
N ASN A 154 20.50 18.71 34.03
CA ASN A 154 20.90 19.61 32.95
C ASN A 154 19.64 19.86 32.12
N GLY A 155 19.20 21.12 32.06
CA GLY A 155 17.96 21.59 31.42
C GLY A 155 17.85 21.38 29.89
N HIS A 156 18.32 20.25 29.39
CA HIS A 156 18.24 19.84 27.99
C HIS A 156 16.93 19.10 27.73
N ARG A 157 16.30 19.46 26.61
CA ARG A 157 15.08 18.82 26.11
C ARG A 157 15.33 17.33 25.81
N LYS A 158 14.45 16.45 26.29
CA LYS A 158 14.43 15.03 25.89
C LYS A 158 14.12 14.88 24.39
N LEU A 159 14.87 13.99 23.73
CA LEU A 159 14.65 13.58 22.34
C LEU A 159 13.23 13.04 22.13
N LYS A 160 12.55 13.47 21.06
CA LYS A 160 11.24 12.95 20.66
C LYS A 160 11.33 12.30 19.28
N TYR A 161 10.40 11.38 19.01
CA TYR A 161 10.24 10.77 17.68
C TYR A 161 10.17 11.82 16.55
N ASN A 162 9.46 12.93 16.79
CA ASN A 162 9.30 13.98 15.77
C ASN A 162 10.61 14.68 15.41
N ASP A 163 11.61 14.69 16.30
CA ASP A 163 12.92 15.25 16.01
C ASP A 163 13.69 14.38 15.01
N VAL A 164 13.66 13.05 15.23
CA VAL A 164 14.24 12.07 14.30
C VAL A 164 13.51 12.08 12.96
N TYR A 165 12.18 12.15 13.00
CA TYR A 165 11.36 12.25 11.78
C TYR A 165 11.65 13.53 10.99
N ASN A 166 11.80 14.68 11.65
CA ASN A 166 12.12 15.93 10.99
C ASN A 166 13.52 15.89 10.36
N GLN A 167 14.50 15.27 11.02
CA GLN A 167 15.83 15.07 10.43
C GLN A 167 15.79 14.13 9.21
N LEU A 168 15.00 13.04 9.26
CA LEU A 168 14.78 12.21 8.08
C LEU A 168 14.12 13.01 6.94
N LYS A 169 13.12 13.85 7.26
CA LYS A 169 12.47 14.70 6.26
C LYS A 169 13.47 15.65 5.61
N GLN A 170 14.32 16.30 6.41
CA GLN A 170 15.35 17.20 5.90
C GLN A 170 16.38 16.46 5.05
N LEU A 171 16.86 15.30 5.51
CA LEU A 171 17.79 14.46 4.74
C LEU A 171 17.20 14.04 3.39
N LYS A 172 15.88 13.75 3.33
CA LYS A 172 15.21 13.47 2.06
C LYS A 172 15.22 14.67 1.12
N TYR A 173 15.02 15.89 1.63
CA TYR A 173 15.16 17.08 0.78
C TYR A 173 16.61 17.20 0.30
N ASP A 174 17.59 17.10 1.19
CA ASP A 174 19.01 17.20 0.84
C ASP A 174 19.45 16.14 -0.20
N LEU A 175 18.83 14.95 -0.20
CA LEU A 175 19.16 13.85 -1.12
C LEU A 175 18.41 13.88 -2.45
N PHE A 176 17.16 14.36 -2.45
CA PHE A 176 16.27 14.22 -3.61
C PHE A 176 15.88 15.54 -4.27
N GLN A 177 16.02 16.68 -3.57
CA GLN A 177 15.76 18.00 -4.09
C GLN A 177 17.09 18.67 -4.46
N PHE A 178 17.30 18.89 -5.76
CA PHE A 178 18.52 19.50 -6.30
C PHE A 178 18.33 20.98 -6.66
N ASP A 179 17.09 21.46 -6.65
CA ASP A 179 16.69 22.82 -6.98
C ASP A 179 15.43 23.20 -6.18
N ASP A 180 15.24 24.50 -5.92
CA ASP A 180 14.04 25.03 -5.26
C ASP A 180 12.77 24.80 -6.09
N ASP A 181 12.90 24.75 -7.42
CA ASP A 181 11.85 24.28 -8.33
C ASP A 181 11.84 22.75 -8.43
N ASN A 182 10.68 22.16 -8.11
CA ASN A 182 10.50 20.71 -8.12
C ASN A 182 10.67 20.12 -9.52
N MET A 183 10.21 20.81 -10.56
CA MET A 183 10.32 20.29 -11.93
C MET A 183 11.78 20.30 -12.41
N THR A 184 12.55 21.31 -12.04
CA THR A 184 13.99 21.37 -12.28
C THR A 184 14.72 20.21 -11.56
N SER A 185 14.35 19.92 -10.31
CA SER A 185 14.85 18.72 -9.59
C SER A 185 14.50 17.42 -10.32
N VAL A 186 13.28 17.29 -10.85
CA VAL A 186 12.86 16.13 -11.66
C VAL A 186 13.71 16.01 -12.93
N GLN A 187 13.97 17.11 -13.64
CA GLN A 187 14.80 17.09 -14.83
C GLN A 187 16.24 16.65 -14.54
N ILE A 188 16.82 17.07 -13.40
CA ILE A 188 18.15 16.59 -12.96
C ILE A 188 18.11 15.08 -12.68
N TRP A 189 17.04 14.58 -12.05
CA TRP A 189 16.86 13.13 -11.87
C TRP A 189 16.82 12.39 -13.21
N LEU A 190 15.96 12.81 -14.13
CA LEU A 190 15.74 12.11 -15.40
C LEU A 190 16.95 12.20 -16.33
N ASN A 191 17.60 13.35 -16.43
CA ASN A 191 18.64 13.60 -17.43
C ASN A 191 20.06 13.29 -16.93
N GLU A 192 20.29 13.27 -15.62
CA GLU A 192 21.62 13.04 -15.06
C GLU A 192 21.65 11.81 -14.16
N ARG A 193 20.90 11.83 -13.04
CA ARG A 193 21.06 10.84 -11.97
C ARG A 193 20.57 9.44 -12.38
N LEU A 194 19.38 9.33 -12.96
CA LEU A 194 18.83 8.05 -13.40
C LEU A 194 19.58 7.53 -14.64
N ARG A 195 19.88 8.41 -15.61
CA ARG A 195 20.66 8.04 -16.81
C ARG A 195 22.06 7.54 -16.49
N SER A 196 22.77 8.19 -15.57
CA SER A 196 24.11 7.72 -15.10
C SER A 196 24.06 6.35 -14.41
N ASN A 197 22.88 5.91 -13.95
CA ASN A 197 22.65 4.58 -13.40
C ASN A 197 21.97 3.63 -14.41
N ASN A 198 22.02 3.94 -15.71
CA ASN A 198 21.47 3.13 -16.81
C ASN A 198 19.95 2.89 -16.74
N TYR A 199 19.20 3.79 -16.09
CA TYR A 199 17.73 3.71 -16.15
C TYR A 199 17.24 4.06 -17.54
N THR A 200 16.20 3.36 -17.97
CA THR A 200 15.44 3.69 -19.18
C THR A 200 14.45 4.79 -18.82
N ILE A 201 14.42 5.86 -19.61
CA ILE A 201 13.63 7.07 -19.34
C ILE A 201 12.59 7.25 -20.44
N PHE A 202 11.34 7.42 -20.03
CA PHE A 202 10.26 7.91 -20.87
C PHE A 202 10.14 9.43 -20.66
N ASN A 203 10.21 10.20 -21.74
CA ASN A 203 9.83 11.61 -21.76
C ASN A 203 8.76 11.73 -22.82
N GLY A 204 7.52 11.94 -22.41
CA GLY A 204 6.43 12.09 -23.36
C GLY A 204 6.45 13.46 -24.04
N ASP A 205 5.73 13.55 -25.14
CA ASP A 205 5.49 14.77 -25.90
C ASP A 205 4.04 15.23 -25.71
N PRO A 206 3.77 16.11 -24.71
CA PRO A 206 2.44 16.66 -24.47
C PRO A 206 1.80 17.32 -25.68
N SER A 207 2.60 17.85 -26.61
CA SER A 207 2.07 18.56 -27.79
C SER A 207 1.23 17.65 -28.70
N THR A 208 1.41 16.33 -28.57
CA THR A 208 0.66 15.33 -29.35
C THR A 208 -0.79 15.13 -28.88
N TYR A 209 -1.14 15.56 -27.66
CA TYR A 209 -2.47 15.33 -27.08
C TYR A 209 -3.03 16.50 -26.27
N THR A 210 -2.31 17.62 -26.13
CA THR A 210 -2.82 18.82 -25.46
C THR A 210 -2.14 20.09 -25.99
N THR A 211 -2.85 21.21 -25.90
CA THR A 211 -2.32 22.55 -26.17
C THR A 211 -1.84 23.27 -24.91
N HIS A 212 -2.00 22.65 -23.72
CA HIS A 212 -1.62 23.23 -22.44
C HIS A 212 -0.11 23.09 -22.22
N SER A 213 0.59 24.22 -22.12
CA SER A 213 2.05 24.28 -22.03
C SER A 213 2.63 23.79 -20.70
N ASP A 214 1.81 23.67 -19.65
CA ASP A 214 2.19 23.18 -18.32
C ASP A 214 1.97 21.67 -18.15
N THR A 215 1.48 20.99 -19.20
CA THR A 215 1.33 19.53 -19.16
C THR A 215 2.68 18.85 -19.26
N TYR A 216 2.85 17.80 -18.48
CA TYR A 216 4.03 16.94 -18.55
C TYR A 216 3.65 15.46 -18.45
N SER A 217 4.50 14.62 -19.03
CA SER A 217 4.49 13.18 -18.83
C SER A 217 5.93 12.66 -18.87
N PHE A 218 6.32 11.90 -17.86
CA PHE A 218 7.64 11.30 -17.81
C PHE A 218 7.59 10.01 -17.01
N GLY A 219 8.55 9.13 -17.23
CA GLY A 219 8.58 7.83 -16.58
C GLY A 219 9.98 7.24 -16.58
N PHE A 220 10.16 6.20 -15.79
CA PHE A 220 11.43 5.52 -15.71
C PHE A 220 11.28 4.08 -15.22
N LEU A 221 12.31 3.29 -15.51
CA LEU A 221 12.50 1.95 -14.99
C LEU A 221 14.01 1.64 -14.91
N SER A 222 14.39 0.95 -13.84
CA SER A 222 15.77 0.47 -13.65
C SER A 222 16.10 -0.69 -14.60
N PRO A 223 17.39 -1.00 -14.82
CA PRO A 223 17.80 -2.17 -15.60
C PRO A 223 17.16 -3.49 -15.14
N THR A 224 17.10 -3.70 -13.82
CA THR A 224 16.47 -4.89 -13.24
C THR A 224 14.98 -4.94 -13.55
N GLN A 225 14.29 -3.80 -13.42
CA GLN A 225 12.87 -3.74 -13.72
C GLN A 225 12.56 -3.95 -15.20
N LEU A 226 13.41 -3.43 -16.10
CA LEU A 226 13.34 -3.67 -17.54
C LEU A 226 13.47 -5.16 -17.87
N HIS A 227 14.43 -5.84 -17.24
CA HIS A 227 14.63 -7.29 -17.43
C HIS A 227 13.37 -8.10 -17.06
N PHE A 228 12.76 -7.80 -15.92
CA PHE A 228 11.50 -8.45 -15.52
C PHE A 228 10.33 -8.06 -16.43
N LEU A 229 10.27 -6.81 -16.90
CA LEU A 229 9.22 -6.34 -17.79
C LEU A 229 9.23 -7.10 -19.12
N GLN A 230 10.41 -7.35 -19.69
CA GLN A 230 10.60 -8.04 -20.96
C GLN A 230 10.19 -9.52 -20.93
N GLN A 231 10.18 -10.12 -19.75
CA GLN A 231 9.78 -11.52 -19.56
C GLN A 231 8.30 -11.68 -19.25
N ALA A 232 7.63 -10.58 -18.88
CA ALA A 232 6.23 -10.63 -18.50
C ALA A 232 5.34 -10.80 -19.73
N ARG A 233 4.36 -11.70 -19.61
CA ARG A 233 3.23 -11.83 -20.54
C ARG A 233 1.92 -11.31 -19.97
N SER A 234 1.83 -11.25 -18.64
CA SER A 234 0.70 -10.69 -17.91
C SER A 234 1.17 -9.56 -17.02
N VAL A 235 0.49 -8.41 -17.11
CA VAL A 235 0.82 -7.23 -16.31
C VAL A 235 -0.44 -6.62 -15.69
N CYS A 236 -0.26 -5.90 -14.59
CA CYS A 236 -1.30 -5.04 -14.01
C CYS A 236 -0.90 -3.58 -14.16
N MET A 237 -1.82 -2.73 -14.58
CA MET A 237 -1.66 -1.27 -14.56
C MET A 237 -2.57 -0.66 -13.51
N ASN A 238 -2.07 0.30 -12.75
CA ASN A 238 -2.87 1.01 -11.75
C ASN A 238 -2.46 2.49 -11.65
N ALA A 239 -3.46 3.38 -11.60
CA ALA A 239 -3.29 4.80 -11.36
C ALA A 239 -3.25 5.11 -9.84
N THR A 240 -2.34 5.99 -9.44
CA THR A 240 -2.21 6.48 -8.05
C THR A 240 -2.33 7.99 -8.04
N TYR A 241 -3.37 8.49 -7.37
CA TYR A 241 -3.66 9.91 -7.20
C TYR A 241 -3.10 10.44 -5.88
N ASN A 242 -3.02 11.77 -5.75
CA ASN A 242 -2.54 12.46 -4.53
C ASN A 242 -1.09 12.09 -4.15
N ILE A 243 -0.24 11.92 -5.15
CA ILE A 243 1.17 11.60 -4.98
C ILE A 243 2.02 12.84 -4.64
N THR A 244 1.53 14.03 -4.95
CA THR A 244 2.18 15.31 -4.65
C THR A 244 1.17 16.29 -4.04
N THR A 245 1.59 17.53 -3.80
CA THR A 245 0.69 18.62 -3.41
C THR A 245 -0.17 19.12 -4.55
N ASN A 246 0.17 18.80 -5.80
CA ASN A 246 -0.67 19.09 -6.96
C ASN A 246 -1.71 17.98 -7.11
N ALA A 247 -2.98 18.33 -6.98
CA ALA A 247 -4.09 17.38 -7.08
C ALA A 247 -4.22 16.73 -8.47
N ASN A 248 -3.66 17.37 -9.50
CA ASN A 248 -3.71 16.85 -10.86
C ASN A 248 -2.65 15.78 -11.13
N ASP A 249 -1.63 15.64 -10.28
CA ASP A 249 -0.55 14.68 -10.51
C ASP A 249 -1.03 13.24 -10.28
N ILE A 250 -0.79 12.40 -11.27
CA ILE A 250 -1.09 10.97 -11.29
C ILE A 250 0.20 10.21 -11.52
N MET A 251 0.39 9.11 -10.79
CA MET A 251 1.40 8.10 -11.11
C MET A 251 0.74 6.81 -11.57
N TYR A 252 1.06 6.36 -12.78
CA TYR A 252 0.76 5.02 -13.25
C TYR A 252 1.91 4.09 -12.92
N THR A 253 1.59 2.84 -12.57
CA THR A 253 2.58 1.79 -12.32
C THR A 253 2.21 0.54 -13.10
N ILE A 254 3.18 -0.04 -13.81
CA ILE A 254 3.10 -1.41 -14.33
C ILE A 254 3.67 -2.36 -13.28
N VAL A 255 2.90 -3.38 -12.93
CA VAL A 255 3.25 -4.42 -11.95
C VAL A 255 3.19 -5.79 -12.64
N THR A 256 4.24 -6.58 -12.49
CA THR A 256 4.27 -7.98 -12.93
C THR A 256 4.21 -8.92 -11.73
N ARG A 257 3.98 -10.20 -11.98
CA ARG A 257 4.11 -11.22 -10.94
C ARG A 257 5.57 -11.65 -10.84
N ASP A 258 6.19 -11.42 -9.69
CA ASP A 258 7.53 -11.92 -9.38
C ASP A 258 7.52 -13.46 -9.40
N PRO A 259 8.39 -14.11 -10.20
CA PRO A 259 8.36 -15.56 -10.36
C PRO A 259 8.80 -16.30 -9.09
N SER A 260 9.60 -15.67 -8.24
CA SER A 260 10.17 -16.31 -7.05
C SER A 260 9.19 -16.33 -5.88
N THR A 261 8.49 -15.22 -5.66
CA THR A 261 7.59 -15.01 -4.52
C THR A 261 6.12 -15.11 -4.89
N GLY A 262 5.81 -15.05 -6.19
CA GLY A 262 4.43 -14.94 -6.69
C GLY A 262 3.74 -13.61 -6.36
N THR A 263 4.45 -12.63 -5.80
CA THR A 263 3.90 -11.32 -5.40
C THR A 263 4.01 -10.31 -6.54
N GLY A 264 3.35 -9.14 -6.39
CA GLY A 264 3.48 -8.07 -7.38
C GLY A 264 4.82 -7.36 -7.27
N TYR A 265 5.54 -7.24 -8.40
CA TYR A 265 6.77 -6.48 -8.53
C TYR A 265 6.56 -5.28 -9.46
N PRO A 266 6.80 -4.03 -9.01
CA PRO A 266 6.61 -2.86 -9.85
C PRO A 266 7.77 -2.69 -10.84
N ASN A 267 7.45 -2.63 -12.13
CA ASN A 267 8.42 -2.60 -13.22
C ASN A 267 8.59 -1.23 -13.87
N ALA A 268 7.52 -0.45 -13.98
CA ALA A 268 7.63 0.84 -14.65
C ALA A 268 6.72 1.86 -13.98
N TYR A 269 7.20 3.10 -13.94
CA TYR A 269 6.46 4.23 -13.40
C TYR A 269 6.33 5.30 -14.46
N MET A 270 5.14 5.91 -14.55
CA MET A 270 4.94 7.14 -15.30
C MET A 270 4.17 8.14 -14.45
N PHE A 271 4.57 9.40 -14.52
CA PHE A 271 3.99 10.54 -13.86
C PHE A 271 3.43 11.49 -14.91
N THR A 272 2.24 12.02 -14.68
CA THR A 272 1.64 13.05 -15.52
C THR A 272 0.65 13.88 -14.71
N ASN A 273 0.44 15.13 -15.11
CA ASN A 273 -0.66 15.97 -14.62
C ASN A 273 -1.89 15.97 -15.57
N ASN A 274 -1.88 15.16 -16.63
CA ASN A 274 -2.93 15.10 -17.63
C ASN A 274 -3.77 13.82 -17.47
N HIS A 275 -5.09 14.00 -17.37
CA HIS A 275 -6.07 12.94 -17.08
C HIS A 275 -6.69 12.35 -18.35
N SER A 276 -6.25 12.78 -19.54
CA SER A 276 -6.66 12.21 -20.81
C SER A 276 -5.94 10.88 -21.08
N ALA A 277 -6.40 10.18 -22.13
CA ALA A 277 -5.79 8.94 -22.61
C ALA A 277 -4.40 9.13 -23.27
N GLY A 278 -4.04 10.37 -23.67
CA GLY A 278 -2.84 10.67 -24.43
C GLY A 278 -1.54 10.19 -23.78
N PRO A 279 -1.24 10.60 -22.53
CA PRO A 279 -0.03 10.15 -21.83
C PRO A 279 0.09 8.63 -21.71
N ILE A 280 -1.03 7.95 -21.39
CA ILE A 280 -1.04 6.49 -21.23
C ILE A 280 -0.73 5.82 -22.57
N LYS A 281 -1.34 6.29 -23.65
CA LYS A 281 -1.12 5.74 -25.00
C LYS A 281 0.33 5.86 -25.42
N GLU A 282 0.93 7.03 -25.23
CA GLU A 282 2.32 7.27 -25.58
C GLU A 282 3.27 6.43 -24.72
N TRP A 283 3.02 6.38 -23.41
CA TRP A 283 3.84 5.60 -22.49
C TRP A 283 3.77 4.10 -22.76
N LEU A 284 2.58 3.55 -23.00
CA LEU A 284 2.43 2.12 -23.34
C LEU A 284 3.08 1.79 -24.67
N ALA A 285 2.99 2.68 -25.68
CA ALA A 285 3.71 2.53 -26.94
C ALA A 285 5.23 2.55 -26.71
N PHE A 286 5.74 3.44 -25.86
CA PHE A 286 7.15 3.46 -25.46
C PHE A 286 7.59 2.15 -24.80
N LEU A 287 6.79 1.61 -23.87
CA LEU A 287 7.11 0.33 -23.22
C LEU A 287 7.13 -0.83 -24.24
N ARG A 288 6.22 -0.84 -25.20
CA ARG A 288 6.19 -1.83 -26.29
C ARG A 288 7.43 -1.71 -27.18
N ASP A 289 7.66 -0.52 -27.73
CA ASP A 289 8.58 -0.30 -28.84
C ASP A 289 10.03 -0.16 -28.36
N GLN A 290 10.26 0.46 -27.20
CA GLN A 290 11.60 0.73 -26.68
C GLN A 290 11.99 -0.17 -25.51
N CYS A 291 11.03 -0.67 -24.73
CA CYS A 291 11.33 -1.55 -23.60
C CYS A 291 11.11 -3.03 -23.92
N GLY A 292 10.53 -3.39 -25.07
CA GLY A 292 10.28 -4.77 -25.47
C GLY A 292 9.15 -5.44 -24.69
N LEU A 293 8.21 -4.65 -24.15
CA LEU A 293 7.02 -5.19 -23.50
C LEU A 293 6.11 -5.86 -24.53
N ILE A 294 5.81 -7.13 -24.31
CA ILE A 294 4.86 -7.92 -25.11
C ILE A 294 3.88 -8.53 -24.12
N ILE A 295 2.61 -8.13 -24.23
CA ILE A 295 1.56 -8.59 -23.34
C ILE A 295 0.58 -9.51 -24.06
N GLU A 296 0.20 -10.58 -23.37
CA GLU A 296 -0.94 -11.44 -23.69
C GLU A 296 -2.15 -11.03 -22.85
N GLN A 297 -1.92 -10.56 -21.61
CA GLN A 297 -2.97 -10.18 -20.67
C GLN A 297 -2.61 -8.89 -19.93
N MET A 298 -3.59 -7.99 -19.78
CA MET A 298 -3.45 -6.81 -18.93
C MET A 298 -4.63 -6.70 -17.97
N THR A 299 -4.32 -6.57 -16.67
CA THR A 299 -5.32 -6.26 -15.65
C THR A 299 -5.31 -4.76 -15.36
N ILE A 300 -6.47 -4.12 -15.44
CA ILE A 300 -6.62 -2.67 -15.23
C ILE A 300 -7.76 -2.35 -14.28
N ASP A 301 -7.90 -1.08 -13.94
CA ASP A 301 -9.09 -0.57 -13.25
C ASP A 301 -10.28 -0.56 -14.24
N CYS A 302 -11.50 -0.40 -13.72
CA CYS A 302 -12.71 -0.35 -14.55
C CYS A 302 -12.79 0.97 -15.35
N SER A 303 -11.87 1.18 -16.30
CA SER A 303 -11.68 2.41 -17.06
C SER A 303 -11.77 2.17 -18.57
N ILE A 304 -12.85 2.65 -19.19
CA ILE A 304 -13.06 2.56 -20.64
C ILE A 304 -11.94 3.27 -21.41
N ALA A 305 -11.42 4.37 -20.88
CA ALA A 305 -10.30 5.08 -21.50
C ALA A 305 -9.04 4.21 -21.56
N GLU A 306 -8.74 3.46 -20.49
CA GLU A 306 -7.61 2.52 -20.46
C GLU A 306 -7.85 1.37 -21.45
N VAL A 307 -9.07 0.81 -21.50
CA VAL A 307 -9.45 -0.23 -22.48
C VAL A 307 -9.13 0.21 -23.90
N ASN A 308 -9.67 1.36 -24.31
CA ASN A 308 -9.48 1.87 -25.67
C ASN A 308 -8.00 2.13 -26.01
N VAL A 309 -7.20 2.56 -25.02
CA VAL A 309 -5.76 2.76 -25.21
C VAL A 309 -5.05 1.43 -25.37
N ILE A 310 -5.36 0.45 -24.55
CA ILE A 310 -4.73 -0.87 -24.59
C ILE A 310 -5.08 -1.57 -25.90
N ASP A 311 -6.33 -1.54 -26.34
CA ASP A 311 -6.74 -2.11 -27.63
C ASP A 311 -5.98 -1.46 -28.80
N ALA A 312 -5.72 -0.15 -28.72
CA ALA A 312 -4.97 0.56 -29.75
C ALA A 312 -3.47 0.24 -29.75
N VAL A 313 -2.86 -0.03 -28.59
CA VAL A 313 -1.41 -0.28 -28.46
C VAL A 313 -1.06 -1.77 -28.54
N PHE A 314 -1.93 -2.62 -27.99
CA PHE A 314 -1.77 -4.07 -27.84
C PHE A 314 -3.07 -4.80 -28.26
N PRO A 315 -3.44 -4.76 -29.56
CA PRO A 315 -4.72 -5.28 -30.04
C PRO A 315 -4.93 -6.80 -29.84
N ALA A 316 -3.88 -7.55 -29.55
CA ALA A 316 -3.94 -8.98 -29.30
C ALA A 316 -4.04 -9.34 -27.80
N ALA A 317 -3.95 -8.36 -26.90
CA ALA A 317 -3.98 -8.60 -25.46
C ALA A 317 -5.41 -8.76 -24.96
N SER A 318 -5.63 -9.72 -24.04
CA SER A 318 -6.88 -9.77 -23.29
C SER A 318 -6.85 -8.77 -22.14
N ILE A 319 -7.94 -8.03 -21.98
CA ILE A 319 -8.09 -7.05 -20.91
C ILE A 319 -8.98 -7.65 -19.82
N HIS A 320 -8.49 -7.61 -18.58
CA HIS A 320 -9.21 -8.07 -17.41
C HIS A 320 -9.41 -6.91 -16.43
N TYR A 321 -10.60 -6.79 -15.85
CA TYR A 321 -10.80 -5.85 -14.75
C TYR A 321 -10.27 -6.40 -13.44
N CYS A 322 -9.61 -5.53 -12.68
CA CYS A 322 -9.10 -5.84 -11.36
C CYS A 322 -10.24 -6.22 -10.43
N ALA A 323 -10.22 -7.46 -9.94
CA ALA A 323 -11.26 -8.00 -9.06
C ALA A 323 -11.49 -7.12 -7.81
N PHE A 324 -10.43 -6.52 -7.26
CA PHE A 324 -10.55 -5.61 -6.13
C PHE A 324 -11.40 -4.37 -6.47
N HIS A 325 -11.18 -3.78 -7.65
CA HIS A 325 -11.90 -2.60 -8.09
C HIS A 325 -13.34 -2.91 -8.51
N VAL A 326 -13.56 -4.07 -9.15
CA VAL A 326 -14.91 -4.59 -9.44
C VAL A 326 -15.72 -4.76 -8.15
N VAL A 327 -15.18 -5.51 -7.17
CA VAL A 327 -15.84 -5.73 -5.88
C VAL A 327 -16.09 -4.42 -5.13
N ARG A 328 -15.16 -3.47 -5.21
CA ARG A 328 -15.34 -2.14 -4.63
C ARG A 328 -16.47 -1.37 -5.31
N SER A 329 -16.58 -1.45 -6.63
CA SER A 329 -17.66 -0.83 -7.40
C SER A 329 -19.01 -1.46 -7.04
N TRP A 330 -19.11 -2.79 -6.97
CA TRP A 330 -20.32 -3.47 -6.53
C TRP A 330 -20.73 -3.04 -5.13
N ASN A 331 -19.82 -3.04 -4.16
CA ASN A 331 -20.14 -2.62 -2.79
C ASN A 331 -20.65 -1.18 -2.71
N ARG A 332 -20.10 -0.25 -3.50
CA ARG A 332 -20.63 1.13 -3.58
C ARG A 332 -22.04 1.14 -4.15
N ASN A 333 -22.24 0.46 -5.28
CA ASN A 333 -23.53 0.45 -5.97
C ASN A 333 -24.62 -0.27 -5.18
N LEU A 334 -24.30 -1.35 -4.45
CA LEU A 334 -25.23 -1.98 -3.51
C LEU A 334 -25.69 -0.99 -2.43
N LYS A 335 -24.77 -0.17 -1.89
CA LYS A 335 -25.15 0.83 -0.87
C LYS A 335 -26.08 1.91 -1.41
N GLU A 336 -25.91 2.28 -2.67
CA GLU A 336 -26.67 3.34 -3.33
C GLU A 336 -28.01 2.85 -3.90
N LYS A 337 -28.04 1.63 -4.45
CA LYS A 337 -29.16 1.12 -5.27
C LYS A 337 -30.04 0.08 -4.59
N VAL A 338 -29.54 -0.62 -3.57
CA VAL A 338 -30.30 -1.64 -2.84
C VAL A 338 -30.87 -1.02 -1.58
N HIS A 339 -32.18 -0.74 -1.57
CA HIS A 339 -32.87 -0.23 -0.39
C HIS A 339 -34.30 -0.76 -0.31
N ASN A 340 -34.63 -1.41 0.80
CA ASN A 340 -35.99 -1.83 1.11
C ASN A 340 -36.51 -1.01 2.31
N PRO A 341 -37.54 -0.17 2.13
CA PRO A 341 -38.11 0.63 3.21
C PRO A 341 -38.66 -0.19 4.39
N ALA A 342 -38.96 -1.47 4.19
CA ALA A 342 -39.43 -2.36 5.24
C ALA A 342 -38.29 -2.89 6.14
N TYR A 343 -37.03 -2.79 5.71
CA TYR A 343 -35.88 -3.29 6.46
C TYR A 343 -35.38 -2.26 7.48
N THR A 344 -34.97 -2.75 8.65
CA THR A 344 -34.14 -2.00 9.59
C THR A 344 -32.74 -1.75 9.00
N VAL A 345 -31.98 -0.85 9.62
CA VAL A 345 -30.59 -0.55 9.19
C VAL A 345 -29.71 -1.80 9.19
N ASN A 346 -29.88 -2.69 10.16
CA ASN A 346 -29.09 -3.93 10.27
C ASN A 346 -29.48 -4.93 9.18
N GLU A 347 -30.79 -5.16 8.97
CA GLU A 347 -31.28 -6.04 7.90
C GLU A 347 -30.86 -5.53 6.52
N GLN A 348 -30.89 -4.21 6.31
CA GLN A 348 -30.40 -3.60 5.08
C GLN A 348 -28.90 -3.85 4.85
N GLN A 349 -28.10 -3.78 5.91
CA GLN A 349 -26.67 -4.04 5.84
C GLN A 349 -26.37 -5.54 5.60
N GLU A 350 -27.13 -6.42 6.24
CA GLU A 350 -27.03 -7.87 6.08
C GLU A 350 -27.37 -8.29 4.66
N HIS A 351 -28.52 -7.86 4.13
CA HIS A 351 -28.96 -8.12 2.75
C HIS A 351 -27.90 -7.69 1.71
N ARG A 352 -27.36 -6.47 1.83
CA ARG A 352 -26.27 -5.99 0.96
C ARG A 352 -24.99 -6.82 1.12
N GLY A 353 -24.72 -7.30 2.34
CA GLY A 353 -23.58 -8.17 2.64
C GLY A 353 -23.69 -9.54 1.98
N GLU A 354 -24.88 -10.13 2.01
CA GLU A 354 -25.21 -11.39 1.34
C GLU A 354 -25.07 -11.28 -0.17
N MET A 355 -25.67 -10.24 -0.77
CA MET A 355 -25.53 -9.95 -2.21
C MET A 355 -24.05 -9.82 -2.61
N LEU A 356 -23.26 -9.06 -1.85
CA LEU A 356 -21.84 -8.89 -2.13
C LEU A 356 -21.05 -10.21 -1.98
N SER A 357 -21.45 -11.08 -1.06
CA SER A 357 -20.85 -12.42 -0.90
C SER A 357 -21.16 -13.28 -2.12
N ALA A 358 -22.42 -13.33 -2.55
CA ALA A 358 -22.84 -14.09 -3.72
C ALA A 358 -22.11 -13.62 -4.99
N LEU A 359 -21.98 -12.30 -5.20
CA LEU A 359 -21.20 -11.74 -6.31
C LEU A 359 -19.73 -12.17 -6.27
N LYS A 360 -19.09 -12.17 -5.10
CA LYS A 360 -17.70 -12.66 -4.95
C LYS A 360 -17.58 -14.15 -5.23
N ASP A 361 -18.61 -14.93 -4.89
CA ASP A 361 -18.62 -16.37 -5.17
C ASP A 361 -18.74 -16.64 -6.67
N ILE A 362 -19.49 -15.82 -7.41
CA ILE A 362 -19.53 -15.88 -8.89
C ILE A 362 -18.12 -15.71 -9.49
N MET A 363 -17.30 -14.81 -8.94
CA MET A 363 -15.94 -14.59 -9.45
C MET A 363 -14.99 -15.78 -9.29
N ARG A 364 -15.38 -16.82 -8.55
CA ARG A 364 -14.55 -18.02 -8.34
C ARG A 364 -14.75 -19.09 -9.41
N TYR A 365 -15.80 -18.99 -10.22
CA TYR A 365 -15.99 -19.93 -11.31
C TYR A 365 -14.92 -19.71 -12.37
N THR A 366 -14.32 -20.82 -12.82
CA THR A 366 -13.32 -20.85 -13.90
C THR A 366 -13.93 -21.23 -15.24
N ASP A 367 -15.14 -21.77 -15.22
CA ASP A 367 -15.91 -22.17 -16.40
C ASP A 367 -16.94 -21.09 -16.75
N VAL A 368 -17.03 -20.77 -18.04
CA VAL A 368 -17.87 -19.67 -18.54
C VAL A 368 -19.36 -20.01 -18.39
N ASP A 369 -19.76 -21.24 -18.70
CA ASP A 369 -21.17 -21.67 -18.61
C ASP A 369 -21.65 -21.73 -17.15
N ALA A 370 -20.79 -22.22 -16.25
CA ALA A 370 -21.01 -22.19 -14.81
C ALA A 370 -21.14 -20.76 -14.29
N THR A 371 -20.34 -19.83 -14.82
CA THR A 371 -20.40 -18.40 -14.48
C THR A 371 -21.75 -17.81 -14.90
N TYR A 372 -22.18 -18.02 -16.15
CA TYR A 372 -23.49 -17.55 -16.62
C TYR A 372 -24.65 -18.15 -15.82
N THR A 373 -24.58 -19.44 -15.51
CA THR A 373 -25.59 -20.12 -14.68
C THR A 373 -25.65 -19.50 -13.27
N ALA A 374 -24.51 -19.16 -12.68
CA ALA A 374 -24.46 -18.53 -11.37
C ALA A 374 -24.99 -17.07 -11.40
N ILE A 375 -24.71 -16.33 -12.46
CA ILE A 375 -25.27 -14.99 -12.70
C ILE A 375 -26.79 -15.04 -12.79
N GLU A 376 -27.35 -15.97 -13.57
CA GLU A 376 -28.80 -16.10 -13.71
C GLU A 376 -29.46 -16.52 -12.38
N ARG A 377 -28.83 -17.40 -11.59
CA ARG A 377 -29.32 -17.72 -10.24
C ARG A 377 -29.30 -16.50 -9.32
N PHE A 378 -28.25 -15.69 -9.38
CA PHE A 378 -28.15 -14.46 -8.61
C PHE A 378 -29.27 -13.47 -8.97
N LYS A 379 -29.48 -13.22 -10.27
CA LYS A 379 -30.55 -12.32 -10.76
C LYS A 379 -31.94 -12.79 -10.33
N ASN A 380 -32.22 -14.09 -10.45
CA ASN A 380 -33.51 -14.65 -10.03
C ASN A 380 -33.72 -14.55 -8.50
N HIS A 381 -32.66 -14.76 -7.71
CA HIS A 381 -32.75 -14.70 -6.26
C HIS A 381 -33.00 -13.27 -5.76
N TYR A 382 -32.32 -12.28 -6.36
CA TYR A 382 -32.42 -10.86 -5.99
C TYR A 382 -33.29 -10.04 -6.95
N HIS A 383 -34.31 -10.65 -7.56
CA HIS A 383 -35.15 -10.03 -8.60
C HIS A 383 -35.89 -8.76 -8.12
N ASP A 384 -36.13 -8.63 -6.82
CA ASP A 384 -36.75 -7.44 -6.21
C ASP A 384 -35.81 -6.21 -6.17
N ASP A 385 -34.49 -6.41 -6.35
CA ASP A 385 -33.47 -5.35 -6.34
C ASP A 385 -33.15 -4.84 -7.76
N ASP A 386 -34.20 -4.54 -8.54
CA ASP A 386 -34.17 -4.24 -9.98
C ASP A 386 -33.19 -3.11 -10.37
N VAL A 387 -33.12 -2.02 -9.59
CA VAL A 387 -32.21 -0.90 -9.84
C VAL A 387 -30.74 -1.34 -9.82
N PHE A 388 -30.38 -2.25 -8.90
CA PHE A 388 -29.03 -2.79 -8.85
C PHE A 388 -28.78 -3.79 -9.98
N LEU A 389 -29.76 -4.64 -10.29
CA LEU A 389 -29.64 -5.62 -11.36
C LEU A 389 -29.45 -4.96 -12.73
N ASN A 390 -30.20 -3.90 -13.03
CA ASN A 390 -30.01 -3.12 -14.27
C ASN A 390 -28.58 -2.56 -14.37
N TYR A 391 -28.05 -2.00 -13.28
CA TYR A 391 -26.67 -1.54 -13.24
C TYR A 391 -25.66 -2.69 -13.48
N PHE A 392 -25.91 -3.85 -12.88
CA PHE A 392 -25.03 -5.02 -12.97
C PHE A 392 -25.05 -5.66 -14.37
N GLU A 393 -26.16 -5.59 -15.10
CA GLU A 393 -26.22 -6.07 -16.49
C GLU A 393 -25.49 -5.16 -17.47
N GLU A 394 -25.50 -3.85 -17.22
CA GLU A 394 -24.85 -2.86 -18.08
C GLU A 394 -23.31 -2.84 -17.96
N HIS A 395 -22.73 -3.30 -16.83
CA HIS A 395 -21.32 -3.10 -16.47
C HIS A 395 -20.65 -4.39 -15.96
#